data_AF-A0A9X3CKE2-F1
#
_entry.id   AF-A0A9X3CKE2-F1
#
_cell.length_a   1.000
_cell.length_b   1.000
_cell.length_c   1.000
_cell.angle_alpha   90.00
_cell.angle_beta   90.00
_cell.angle_gamma   90.00
#
_symmetry.space_group_name_H-M   'P 1'
#
loop_
_entity.id
_entity.type
_entity.pdbx_description
1 polymer ?
#
loop_
_entity_poly.entity_id
_entity_poly.type
_entity_poly.pdbx_seq_one_letter_code
_entity_poly.pdbx_strand_id
1 'polypeptide(L)'
;MIRKYVLPLMILLVNLTPYAKAVTIGDDICDFVNNENYSDVFKTSLKNQYHSGPNFNKHDYVFTYSCGGGAICGNIMSSPGNVLTDFPSEFLVDSQEGEFSMDYDVNSNKICFTGKSAFDSEFYNHECYKLLSGKLIKVGTAQ
;
A
#
# COMPACT_ATOMS: atom_id res chain seq x y z
N MET A 1 -35.20 -50.96 -36.44
CA MET A 1 -33.84 -51.32 -35.98
C MET A 1 -33.16 -50.05 -35.48
N ILE A 2 -32.96 -49.96 -34.16
CA ILE A 2 -32.34 -48.81 -33.48
C ILE A 2 -30.83 -49.02 -33.50
N ARG A 3 -30.06 -48.08 -34.10
CA ARG A 3 -28.59 -48.09 -34.06
C ARG A 3 -28.12 -46.89 -33.24
N LYS A 4 -27.87 -47.14 -31.96
CA LYS A 4 -27.10 -46.24 -31.08
C LYS A 4 -25.62 -46.40 -31.45
N TYR A 5 -24.96 -45.31 -31.82
CA TYR A 5 -23.50 -45.25 -31.83
C TYR A 5 -23.05 -44.14 -30.89
N VAL A 6 -22.41 -44.58 -29.82
CA VAL A 6 -21.83 -43.80 -28.74
C VAL A 6 -20.50 -43.24 -29.26
N LEU A 7 -20.33 -41.91 -29.24
CA LEU A 7 -19.02 -41.30 -29.42
C LEU A 7 -18.15 -41.54 -28.18
N PRO A 8 -16.85 -41.90 -28.31
CA PRO A 8 -15.95 -41.94 -27.18
C PRO A 8 -15.54 -40.50 -26.82
N LEU A 9 -15.86 -40.13 -25.59
CA LEU A 9 -15.46 -38.89 -24.93
C LEU A 9 -13.97 -38.99 -24.56
N MET A 10 -13.08 -38.48 -25.40
CA MET A 10 -11.68 -38.23 -25.02
C MET A 10 -11.62 -36.97 -24.16
N ILE A 11 -11.68 -37.14 -22.84
CA ILE A 11 -11.40 -36.06 -21.88
C ILE A 11 -9.88 -35.86 -21.85
N LEU A 12 -9.40 -34.82 -22.52
CA LEU A 12 -8.06 -34.27 -22.25
C LEU A 12 -8.10 -33.65 -20.84
N LEU A 13 -7.55 -34.37 -19.86
CA LEU A 13 -7.23 -33.79 -18.55
C LEU A 13 -6.02 -32.87 -18.72
N VAL A 14 -6.27 -31.61 -19.06
CA VAL A 14 -5.27 -30.56 -18.91
C VAL A 14 -5.19 -30.25 -17.41
N ASN A 15 -4.07 -30.63 -16.79
CA ASN A 15 -3.71 -30.23 -15.44
C ASN A 15 -3.61 -28.69 -15.41
N LEU A 16 -4.70 -28.04 -15.01
CA LEU A 16 -4.69 -26.63 -14.64
C LEU A 16 -4.05 -26.56 -13.24
N THR A 17 -2.84 -26.01 -13.20
CA THR A 17 -2.26 -25.47 -11.97
C THR A 17 -3.28 -24.56 -11.29
N PRO A 18 -3.27 -24.41 -9.95
CA PRO A 18 -4.12 -23.43 -9.30
C PRO A 18 -3.64 -22.05 -9.76
N TYR A 19 -4.33 -21.50 -10.75
CA TYR A 19 -4.18 -20.13 -11.20
C TYR A 19 -4.27 -19.26 -9.95
N ALA A 20 -3.20 -18.51 -9.68
CA ALA A 20 -3.23 -17.39 -8.76
C ALA A 20 -4.51 -16.60 -9.08
N LYS A 21 -5.39 -16.50 -8.08
CA LYS A 21 -6.68 -15.83 -8.19
C LYS A 21 -6.41 -14.46 -8.83
N ALA A 22 -6.92 -14.24 -10.04
CA ALA A 22 -6.81 -12.96 -10.71
C ALA A 22 -7.42 -11.92 -9.78
N VAL A 23 -6.54 -11.08 -9.23
CA VAL A 23 -6.92 -9.92 -8.45
C VAL A 23 -7.73 -9.02 -9.38
N THR A 24 -9.03 -8.89 -9.11
CA THR A 24 -9.81 -7.79 -9.65
C THR A 24 -9.34 -6.54 -8.90
N ILE A 25 -8.43 -5.80 -9.52
CA ILE A 25 -8.04 -4.46 -9.11
C ILE A 25 -9.33 -3.64 -9.10
N GLY A 26 -9.71 -3.07 -7.96
CA GLY A 26 -10.86 -2.14 -7.94
C GLY A 26 -10.53 -0.92 -8.80
N ASP A 27 -11.55 -0.35 -9.46
CA ASP A 27 -11.39 0.84 -10.32
C ASP A 27 -10.62 1.96 -9.61
N ASP A 28 -10.78 2.07 -8.29
CA ASP A 28 -10.22 3.08 -7.40
C ASP A 28 -8.67 3.09 -7.31
N ILE A 29 -7.97 2.04 -7.74
CA ILE A 29 -6.49 2.02 -7.75
C ILE A 29 -5.88 1.81 -9.14
N CYS A 30 -6.71 1.65 -10.17
CA CYS A 30 -6.26 1.37 -11.54
C CYS A 30 -5.31 2.46 -12.06
N ASP A 31 -5.59 3.73 -11.73
CA ASP A 31 -4.77 4.87 -12.15
C ASP A 31 -3.35 4.83 -11.58
N PHE A 32 -3.16 4.26 -10.39
CA PHE A 32 -1.84 4.08 -9.80
C PHE A 32 -1.15 2.82 -10.30
N VAL A 33 -1.88 1.72 -10.41
CA VAL A 33 -1.31 0.43 -10.78
C VAL A 33 -0.87 0.39 -12.25
N ASN A 34 -1.63 1.02 -13.15
CA ASN A 34 -1.35 0.98 -14.59
C ASN A 34 -0.41 2.10 -15.04
N ASN A 35 -0.07 3.03 -14.16
CA ASN A 35 0.80 4.16 -14.49
C ASN A 35 2.28 3.75 -14.44
N GLU A 36 2.98 3.95 -15.57
CA GLU A 36 4.38 3.55 -15.76
C GLU A 36 5.36 4.37 -14.90
N ASN A 37 4.94 5.54 -14.38
CA ASN A 37 5.78 6.38 -13.54
C ASN A 37 5.96 5.80 -12.13
N TYR A 38 5.09 4.90 -11.68
CA TYR A 38 5.25 4.23 -10.40
C TYR A 38 6.06 2.93 -10.53
N SER A 39 6.97 2.71 -9.59
CA SER A 39 7.78 1.50 -9.54
C SER A 39 6.94 0.26 -9.24
N ASP A 40 7.43 -0.92 -9.64
CA ASP A 40 6.75 -2.19 -9.34
C ASP A 40 6.64 -2.46 -7.84
N VAL A 41 7.61 -1.98 -7.05
CA VAL A 41 7.62 -2.13 -5.60
C VAL A 41 6.50 -1.29 -4.96
N PHE A 42 6.32 -0.04 -5.43
CA PHE A 42 5.18 0.79 -5.06
C PHE A 42 3.86 0.09 -5.39
N LYS A 43 3.68 -0.34 -6.65
CA LYS A 43 2.44 -0.96 -7.13
C LYS A 43 2.11 -2.23 -6.34
N THR A 44 3.13 -3.02 -6.03
CA THR A 44 2.98 -4.25 -5.23
C THR A 44 2.55 -3.92 -3.81
N SER A 45 3.16 -2.92 -3.16
CA SER A 45 2.78 -2.52 -1.81
C SER A 45 1.34 -1.99 -1.74
N LEU A 46 0.97 -1.09 -2.66
CA LEU A 46 -0.40 -0.57 -2.76
C LEU A 46 -1.41 -1.72 -2.99
N LYS A 47 -1.14 -2.63 -3.92
CA LYS A 47 -2.00 -3.81 -4.14
C LYS A 47 -2.15 -4.60 -2.85
N ASN A 48 -1.05 -4.94 -2.18
CA ASN A 48 -1.10 -5.77 -0.98
C ASN A 48 -1.92 -5.12 0.13
N GLN A 49 -1.76 -3.81 0.35
CA GLN A 49 -2.56 -3.09 1.32
C GLN A 49 -4.03 -3.01 0.89
N TYR A 50 -4.30 -2.74 -0.38
CA TYR A 50 -5.67 -2.66 -0.91
C TYR A 50 -6.45 -3.96 -0.69
N HIS A 51 -5.82 -5.13 -0.90
CA HIS A 51 -6.43 -6.43 -0.61
C HIS A 51 -6.71 -6.66 0.87
N SER A 52 -5.88 -6.10 1.75
CA SER A 52 -6.02 -6.21 3.19
C SER A 52 -7.14 -5.31 3.74
N GLY A 53 -7.56 -4.32 2.94
CA GLY A 53 -8.59 -3.36 3.28
C GLY A 53 -8.04 -2.06 3.89
N PRO A 54 -8.91 -1.07 4.15
CA PRO A 54 -8.54 0.18 4.80
C PRO A 54 -7.95 -0.06 6.18
N ASN A 55 -6.86 0.62 6.49
CA ASN A 55 -6.16 0.53 7.78
C ASN A 55 -6.01 1.89 8.47
N PHE A 56 -6.55 2.94 7.87
CA PHE A 56 -6.50 4.31 8.37
C PHE A 56 -7.85 4.98 8.16
N ASN A 57 -8.31 5.76 9.13
CA ASN A 57 -9.56 6.53 9.12
C ASN A 57 -10.84 5.85 8.55
N LYS A 58 -10.89 4.51 8.59
CA LYS A 58 -11.91 3.61 8.06
C LYS A 58 -11.99 3.51 6.54
N HIS A 59 -11.32 4.39 5.81
CA HIS A 59 -11.51 4.53 4.37
C HIS A 59 -10.20 4.54 3.60
N ASP A 60 -9.09 4.93 4.24
CA ASP A 60 -7.83 5.15 3.56
C ASP A 60 -6.84 4.02 3.81
N TYR A 61 -5.85 3.96 2.93
CA TYR A 61 -4.84 2.91 2.89
C TYR A 61 -3.45 3.51 3.10
N VAL A 62 -2.86 3.22 4.24
CA VAL A 62 -1.47 3.53 4.57
C VAL A 62 -0.60 2.35 4.16
N PHE A 63 0.43 2.60 3.36
CA PHE A 63 1.37 1.57 2.92
C PHE A 63 2.79 2.12 2.78
N THR A 64 3.78 1.24 2.92
CA THR A 64 5.20 1.57 2.79
C THR A 64 5.89 0.66 1.79
N TYR A 65 6.99 1.13 1.23
CA TYR A 65 7.77 0.38 0.25
C TYR A 65 9.22 0.85 0.24
N SER A 66 10.14 -0.02 -0.19
CA SER A 66 11.52 0.38 -0.44
C SER A 66 11.58 1.26 -1.67
N CYS A 67 12.23 2.42 -1.55
CA CYS A 67 12.41 3.39 -2.63
C CYS A 67 13.88 3.61 -3.01
N GLY A 68 14.77 2.70 -2.60
CA GLY A 68 16.20 2.73 -2.92
C GLY A 68 17.04 3.45 -1.86
N GLY A 69 18.37 3.37 -1.97
CA GLY A 69 19.30 4.07 -1.07
C GLY A 69 19.23 3.66 0.41
N GLY A 70 18.58 2.54 0.74
CA GLY A 70 18.33 2.15 2.13
C GLY A 70 17.19 2.93 2.80
N ALA A 71 16.29 3.52 2.01
CA ALA A 71 15.16 4.31 2.48
C ALA A 71 13.80 3.60 2.30
N ILE A 72 12.88 3.94 3.19
CA ILE A 72 11.47 3.55 3.22
C ILE A 72 10.67 4.79 2.82
N CYS A 73 9.89 4.65 1.76
CA CYS A 73 8.88 5.60 1.37
C CYS A 73 7.51 5.10 1.85
N GLY A 74 6.55 5.99 1.95
CA GLY A 74 5.18 5.61 2.25
C GLY A 74 4.18 6.67 1.84
N ASN A 75 2.95 6.21 1.67
CA ASN A 75 1.85 7.01 1.21
C ASN A 75 0.56 6.65 1.95
N ILE A 76 -0.36 7.60 1.94
CA ILE A 76 -1.76 7.41 2.27
C ILE A 76 -2.56 7.55 0.97
N MET A 77 -3.24 6.50 0.55
CA MET A 77 -4.17 6.53 -0.58
C MET A 77 -5.60 6.72 -0.06
N SER A 78 -6.27 7.78 -0.51
CA SER A 78 -7.66 8.07 -0.15
C SER A 78 -8.66 7.47 -1.13
N SER A 79 -9.52 6.58 -0.65
CA SER A 79 -10.40 5.74 -1.48
C SER A 79 -11.64 6.42 -2.11
N PRO A 80 -12.11 7.62 -1.73
CA PRO A 80 -13.08 8.34 -2.56
C PRO A 80 -12.42 9.39 -3.46
N GLY A 81 -11.18 9.79 -3.18
CA GLY A 81 -10.51 10.89 -3.88
C GLY A 81 -9.52 10.45 -4.94
N ASN A 82 -9.08 9.18 -4.90
CA ASN A 82 -7.95 8.68 -5.69
C ASN A 82 -6.73 9.62 -5.57
N VAL A 83 -6.43 10.04 -4.33
CA VAL A 83 -5.34 10.95 -4.00
C VAL A 83 -4.29 10.20 -3.19
N LEU A 84 -3.02 10.37 -3.57
CA LEU A 84 -1.87 9.97 -2.75
C LEU A 84 -1.41 11.16 -1.94
N THR A 85 -1.28 10.95 -0.63
CA THR A 85 -0.59 11.88 0.27
C THR A 85 0.73 11.23 0.65
N ASP A 86 1.85 11.89 0.34
CA ASP A 86 3.18 11.43 0.75
C ASP A 86 3.36 11.53 2.27
N PHE A 87 4.20 10.66 2.82
CA PHE A 87 4.73 10.83 4.17
C PHE A 87 5.55 12.12 4.27
N PRO A 88 5.79 12.65 5.49
CA PRO A 88 6.56 13.89 5.66
C PRO A 88 8.01 13.78 5.17
N SER A 89 8.54 12.55 5.11
CA SER A 89 9.88 12.24 4.62
C SER A 89 9.94 10.78 4.18
N GLU A 90 10.97 10.44 3.41
CA GLU A 90 11.51 9.09 3.36
C GLU A 90 12.35 8.81 4.60
N PHE A 91 12.36 7.57 5.10
CA PHE A 91 13.03 7.21 6.35
C PHE A 91 14.10 6.14 6.13
N LEU A 92 15.24 6.24 6.82
CA LEU A 92 16.29 5.22 6.75
C LEU A 92 15.86 3.91 7.41
N VAL A 93 16.14 2.78 6.76
CA VAL A 93 15.86 1.43 7.29
C VAL A 93 16.74 1.11 8.50
N ASP A 94 18.01 1.52 8.47
CA ASP A 94 19.03 1.17 9.46
C ASP A 94 19.73 2.43 9.97
N SER A 95 19.03 3.20 10.81
CA SER A 95 19.57 4.39 11.46
C SER A 95 20.05 4.05 12.88
N GLN A 96 21.25 4.53 13.23
CA GLN A 96 21.79 4.39 14.59
C GLN A 96 21.02 5.20 15.64
N GLU A 97 20.23 6.19 15.22
CA GLU A 97 19.44 7.05 16.11
C GLU A 97 18.07 6.45 16.47
N GLY A 98 17.62 5.45 15.70
CA GLY A 98 16.37 4.74 15.93
C GLY A 98 15.81 4.11 14.65
N GLU A 99 15.22 2.93 14.80
CA GLU A 99 14.54 2.23 13.70
C GLU A 99 13.30 3.00 13.24
N PHE A 100 13.02 2.95 11.94
CA PHE A 100 11.78 3.49 11.40
C PHE A 100 10.57 2.75 11.97
N SER A 101 9.62 3.50 12.53
CA SER A 101 8.32 2.98 12.94
C SER A 101 7.21 4.01 12.71
N MET A 102 5.99 3.51 12.65
CA MET A 102 4.80 4.30 12.36
C MET A 102 3.61 3.79 13.16
N ASP A 103 2.93 4.70 13.84
CA ASP A 103 1.77 4.42 14.67
C ASP A 103 0.54 5.09 14.08
N TYR A 104 -0.45 4.30 13.71
CA TYR A 104 -1.74 4.75 13.19
C TYR A 104 -2.79 3.67 13.44
N ASP A 105 -4.06 4.04 13.33
CA ASP A 105 -5.16 3.10 13.51
C ASP A 105 -6.34 3.41 12.59
N VAL A 106 -7.16 2.38 12.35
CA VAL A 106 -8.31 2.44 11.45
C VAL A 106 -9.39 3.42 11.93
N ASN A 107 -9.40 3.85 13.18
CA ASN A 107 -10.42 4.76 13.72
C ASN A 107 -9.91 6.21 13.87
N SER A 108 -8.72 6.51 13.37
CA SER A 108 -8.05 7.79 13.56
C SER A 108 -7.58 8.38 12.23
N ASN A 109 -7.60 9.71 12.15
CA ASN A 109 -6.94 10.50 11.10
C ASN A 109 -5.51 10.89 11.49
N LYS A 110 -4.95 10.33 12.56
CA LYS A 110 -3.63 10.65 13.10
C LYS A 110 -2.65 9.52 12.79
N ILE A 111 -1.50 9.87 12.25
CA ILE A 111 -0.36 8.99 12.04
C ILE A 111 0.87 9.62 12.69
N CYS A 112 1.67 8.83 13.40
CA CYS A 112 2.89 9.28 14.06
C CYS A 112 4.08 8.52 13.51
N PHE A 113 5.21 9.21 13.36
CA PHE A 113 6.44 8.66 12.78
C PHE A 113 7.59 8.73 13.79
N THR A 114 8.35 7.65 13.85
CA THR A 114 9.68 7.64 14.47
C THR A 114 10.68 7.17 13.43
N GLY A 115 11.84 7.83 13.35
CA GLY A 115 12.90 7.43 12.44
C GLY A 115 13.69 8.61 11.91
N LYS A 116 14.83 8.31 11.30
CA LYS A 116 15.69 9.32 10.69
C LYS A 116 15.32 9.54 9.23
N SER A 117 15.10 10.80 8.86
CA SER A 117 14.89 11.20 7.47
C SER A 117 16.07 10.79 6.60
N ALA A 118 15.79 10.17 5.46
CA ALA A 118 16.78 9.91 4.43
C ALA A 118 17.06 11.16 3.55
N PHE A 119 16.22 12.20 3.65
CA PHE A 119 16.30 13.43 2.87
C PHE A 119 17.20 14.48 3.53
N ASP A 120 16.93 14.83 4.79
CA ASP A 120 17.60 15.92 5.51
C ASP A 120 18.30 15.47 6.81
N SER A 121 18.24 14.17 7.13
CA SER A 121 18.78 13.59 8.36
C SER A 121 18.11 14.05 9.66
N GLU A 122 16.97 14.75 9.61
CA GLU A 122 16.17 15.06 10.79
C GLU A 122 15.67 13.77 11.46
N PHE A 123 15.76 13.71 12.79
CA PHE A 123 15.22 12.60 13.56
C PHE A 123 13.81 12.92 14.04
N TYR A 124 12.86 12.12 13.58
CA TYR A 124 11.47 12.19 14.01
C TYR A 124 11.34 11.35 15.28
N ASN A 125 10.93 11.98 16.39
CA ASN A 125 10.69 11.31 17.66
C ASN A 125 9.19 11.29 17.98
N HIS A 126 8.51 10.24 17.52
CA HIS A 126 7.04 10.11 17.63
C HIS A 126 6.29 11.36 17.16
N GLU A 127 6.70 11.92 16.03
CA GLU A 127 6.08 13.12 15.47
C GLU A 127 4.74 12.78 14.83
N CYS A 128 3.66 13.38 15.32
CA CYS A 128 2.31 13.08 14.86
C CYS A 128 1.79 14.09 13.85
N TYR A 129 1.05 13.60 12.87
CA TYR A 129 0.40 14.35 11.80
C TYR A 129 -1.08 13.95 11.73
N LYS A 130 -1.94 14.89 11.32
CA LYS A 130 -3.33 14.61 10.96
C LYS A 130 -3.52 14.76 9.46
N LEU A 131 -4.20 13.79 8.84
CA LEU A 131 -4.64 13.91 7.46
C LEU A 131 -5.83 14.87 7.38
N LEU A 132 -5.64 16.01 6.72
CA LEU A 132 -6.67 17.02 6.50
C LEU A 132 -6.60 17.49 5.05
N SER A 133 -7.69 17.28 4.30
CA SER A 133 -7.82 17.71 2.90
C SER A 133 -6.65 17.24 2.01
N GLY A 134 -6.28 15.96 2.11
CA GLY A 134 -5.19 15.36 1.31
C GLY A 134 -3.79 15.82 1.68
N LYS A 135 -3.60 16.35 2.90
CA LYS A 135 -2.30 16.78 3.42
C LYS A 135 -2.09 16.31 4.85
N LEU A 136 -0.86 15.95 5.18
CA LEU A 136 -0.43 15.70 6.55
C LEU A 136 -0.06 17.02 7.23
N ILE A 137 -0.81 17.37 8.28
CA ILE A 137 -0.58 18.58 9.08
C ILE A 137 0.01 18.15 10.43
N LYS A 138 1.22 18.62 10.74
CA LYS A 138 1.90 18.34 12.01
C LYS A 138 1.00 18.76 13.19
N VAL A 139 0.77 17.84 14.11
CA VAL A 139 0.06 18.11 15.36
C VAL A 139 1.10 18.67 16.32
N GLY A 140 0.93 19.93 16.73
CA GLY A 140 1.78 20.50 17.77
C GLY A 140 1.76 19.60 19.01
N THR A 141 2.91 19.45 19.66
CA THR A 141 2.97 18.85 20.99
C THR A 141 2.10 19.70 21.91
N ALA A 142 1.09 19.09 22.54
CA ALA A 142 0.45 19.73 23.68
C ALA A 142 1.56 19.96 24.71
N GLN A 143 1.87 21.22 24.95
CA GLN A 143 2.91 21.66 25.87
C GLN A 143 2.47 21.45 27.31
#